data_AF-A0A8H7GVV0-F1
#
_entry.id   AF-A0A8H7GVV0-F1
#
_cell.length_a   1.000
_cell.length_b   1.000
_cell.length_c   1.000
_cell.angle_alpha   90.00
_cell.angle_beta   90.00
_cell.angle_gamma   90.00
#
_symmetry.space_group_name_H-M   'P 1'
#
loop_
_entity.id
_entity.type
_entity.pdbx_description
1 polymer ?
#
loop_
_entity_poly.entity_id
_entity_poly.type
_entity_poly.pdbx_seq_one_letter_code
_entity_poly.pdbx_strand_id
1 'polypeptide(L)'
;MENPAKRSRDEFEQSSGNSYSEQDEFSKRAHADPVAELIANICKDIRRIGENSNLTNQVDDISYISNPIVAEFEKIDKLREAVLSTFYAVVREQPQKIPNICVLIFICNAKNFLVAKYVIEYFHAKAQEQLDSLKNKDEVMADADAGLSGKEDLEDVETAGIFNDLKSIFKFLAALSPIIENQSVANILKQFLNTAIELQNSSSERNGLAEEIFYNVLVALPYLFANDYSPQTIETANELLELAQKFNIVESDSARTVSVLEPFDSKNSNFTDNMPYKPQKIVNLILPALVSLQTPEKNWASLESSVFINFRELTEPIISSALQNNTISSEVVKHALPQLAIPGIEDLKKYRTGWFDRQLVV
;
A
#
# COMPACT_ATOMS: atom_id res chain seq x y z
N MET A 1 32.26 42.24 -61.17
CA MET A 1 31.85 42.17 -59.75
C MET A 1 30.65 43.09 -59.59
N GLU A 2 29.45 42.53 -59.55
CA GLU A 2 28.23 43.16 -59.03
C GLU A 2 27.18 42.03 -58.86
N ASN A 3 26.57 41.94 -57.68
CA ASN A 3 25.85 40.78 -57.15
C ASN A 3 24.35 40.81 -57.56
N PRO A 4 23.78 39.79 -58.23
CA PRO A 4 22.39 39.81 -58.67
C PRO A 4 21.44 39.19 -57.63
N ALA A 5 21.52 39.65 -56.38
CA ALA A 5 20.72 39.13 -55.27
C ALA A 5 19.88 40.24 -54.61
N LYS A 6 18.86 40.72 -55.32
CA LYS A 6 17.67 41.34 -54.74
C LYS A 6 16.46 40.99 -55.60
N ARG A 7 15.84 39.83 -55.33
CA ARG A 7 14.46 39.57 -55.76
C ARG A 7 13.52 40.05 -54.64
N SER A 8 12.49 40.76 -55.04
CA SER A 8 11.47 41.36 -54.18
C SER A 8 10.68 40.29 -53.43
N ARG A 9 10.27 40.61 -52.21
CA ARG A 9 9.55 39.75 -51.25
C ARG A 9 8.08 39.49 -51.64
N ASP A 10 7.62 39.98 -52.79
CA ASP A 10 6.20 39.92 -53.19
C ASP A 10 5.90 38.89 -54.30
N GLU A 11 6.86 38.05 -54.72
CA GLU A 11 6.68 37.04 -55.78
C GLU A 11 6.40 35.61 -55.29
N PHE A 12 6.26 35.38 -53.97
CA PHE A 12 5.98 34.03 -53.43
C PHE A 12 4.49 33.77 -53.14
N GLU A 13 3.61 34.77 -53.29
CA GLU A 13 2.17 34.65 -53.04
C GLU A 13 1.37 34.66 -54.35
N GLN A 14 1.51 33.62 -55.18
CA GLN A 14 0.46 33.17 -56.12
C GLN A 14 0.98 32.02 -56.99
N SER A 15 0.69 30.80 -56.58
CA SER A 15 0.33 29.66 -57.45
C SER A 15 0.76 28.36 -56.77
N SER A 16 -0.20 27.64 -56.16
CA SER A 16 -0.42 26.19 -56.37
C SER A 16 -1.28 25.60 -55.24
N GLY A 17 -2.56 25.38 -55.54
CA GLY A 17 -3.28 24.15 -55.18
C GLY A 17 -3.72 23.94 -53.72
N ASN A 18 -5.02 24.12 -53.50
CA ASN A 18 -5.79 23.52 -52.42
C ASN A 18 -5.39 22.06 -52.12
N SER A 19 -4.97 21.80 -50.87
CA SER A 19 -5.29 20.56 -50.18
C SER A 19 -5.69 20.91 -48.75
N TYR A 20 -6.90 20.50 -48.38
CA TYR A 20 -7.53 20.76 -47.09
C TYR A 20 -6.67 20.29 -45.92
N SER A 21 -6.35 21.20 -44.99
CA SER A 21 -6.03 20.87 -43.60
C SER A 21 -6.53 21.99 -42.67
N GLU A 22 -7.85 22.10 -42.53
CA GLU A 22 -8.51 22.82 -41.42
C GLU A 22 -8.32 22.06 -40.09
N GLN A 23 -7.07 21.78 -39.69
CA GLN A 23 -6.75 21.10 -38.43
C GLN A 23 -5.60 21.71 -37.63
N ASP A 24 -5.02 22.84 -38.07
CA ASP A 24 -3.85 23.44 -37.42
C ASP A 24 -4.10 24.83 -36.79
N GLU A 25 -5.34 25.14 -36.38
CA GLU A 25 -5.65 26.44 -35.73
C GLU A 25 -6.37 26.37 -34.36
N PHE A 26 -6.37 25.21 -33.68
CA PHE A 26 -6.82 25.14 -32.27
C PHE A 26 -5.94 24.25 -31.40
N SER A 27 -4.69 24.66 -31.20
CA SER A 27 -3.99 24.30 -29.96
C SER A 27 -3.10 25.44 -29.48
N LYS A 28 -3.71 26.61 -29.26
CA LYS A 28 -3.25 27.48 -28.17
C LYS A 28 -3.37 26.62 -26.92
N ARG A 29 -2.25 26.07 -26.43
CA ARG A 29 -2.19 25.36 -25.15
C ARG A 29 -2.93 26.23 -24.14
N ALA A 30 -4.15 25.84 -23.78
CA ALA A 30 -4.87 26.53 -22.73
C ALA A 30 -3.92 26.50 -21.52
N HIS A 31 -3.55 27.66 -21.00
CA HIS A 31 -2.80 27.71 -19.74
C HIS A 31 -3.66 26.96 -18.73
N ALA A 32 -3.20 25.77 -18.33
CA ALA A 32 -3.87 25.00 -17.30
C ALA A 32 -3.96 25.87 -16.05
N ASP A 33 -5.04 25.72 -15.28
CA ASP A 33 -5.17 26.38 -13.99
C ASP A 33 -3.89 26.12 -13.18
N PRO A 34 -3.18 27.17 -12.69
CA PRO A 34 -1.94 27.01 -11.93
C PRO A 34 -2.06 26.01 -10.77
N VAL A 35 -3.24 25.92 -10.15
CA VAL A 35 -3.52 24.95 -9.07
C VAL A 35 -3.56 23.52 -9.62
N ALA A 36 -4.20 23.31 -10.77
CA ALA A 36 -4.26 21.99 -11.42
C ALA A 36 -2.88 21.53 -11.90
N GLU A 37 -2.05 22.45 -12.41
CA GLU A 37 -0.67 22.15 -12.79
C GLU A 37 0.19 21.77 -11.57
N LEU A 38 0.07 22.51 -10.47
CA LEU A 38 0.73 22.18 -9.21
C LEU A 38 0.34 20.78 -8.71
N ILE A 39 -0.96 20.47 -8.69
CA ILE A 39 -1.49 19.15 -8.30
C ILE A 39 -0.89 18.06 -9.18
N ALA A 40 -0.92 18.25 -10.51
CA ALA A 40 -0.41 17.28 -11.47
C ALA A 40 1.10 17.02 -11.27
N ASN A 41 1.88 18.07 -11.02
CA ASN A 41 3.31 17.97 -10.77
C ASN A 41 3.60 17.24 -9.45
N ILE A 42 2.97 17.62 -8.34
CA ILE A 42 3.16 16.95 -7.05
C ILE A 42 2.77 15.46 -7.13
N CYS A 43 1.62 15.14 -7.73
CA CYS A 43 1.17 13.76 -7.85
C CYS A 43 2.06 12.94 -8.80
N LYS A 44 2.67 13.57 -9.81
CA LYS A 44 3.67 12.94 -10.68
C LYS A 44 4.97 12.68 -9.91
N ASP A 45 5.43 13.63 -9.11
CA ASP A 45 6.67 13.48 -8.35
C ASP A 45 6.53 12.42 -7.26
N ILE A 46 5.40 12.38 -6.53
CA ILE A 46 5.09 11.30 -5.57
C ILE A 46 5.19 9.92 -6.24
N ARG A 47 4.65 9.77 -7.45
CA ARG A 47 4.72 8.50 -8.20
C ARG A 47 6.14 8.12 -8.62
N ARG A 48 7.03 9.08 -8.83
CA ARG A 48 8.42 8.85 -9.26
C ARG A 48 9.39 8.57 -8.10
N ILE A 49 8.95 8.73 -6.85
CA ILE A 49 9.77 8.43 -5.69
C ILE A 49 10.30 6.99 -5.75
N GLY A 50 11.61 6.83 -5.55
CA GLY A 50 12.29 5.53 -5.55
C GLY A 50 12.75 5.03 -6.91
N GLU A 51 12.65 5.84 -7.97
CA GLU A 51 13.24 5.50 -9.28
C GLU A 51 14.73 5.89 -9.38
N ASN A 52 15.21 6.74 -8.46
CA ASN A 52 16.61 7.14 -8.38
C ASN A 52 17.44 6.04 -7.70
N SER A 53 18.55 5.63 -8.32
CA SER A 53 19.43 4.59 -7.79
C SER A 53 20.36 5.08 -6.69
N ASN A 54 20.55 6.40 -6.56
CA ASN A 54 21.38 7.00 -5.51
C ASN A 54 20.51 7.42 -4.31
N LEU A 55 20.76 6.81 -3.14
CA LEU A 55 19.99 7.04 -1.92
C LEU A 55 20.05 8.50 -1.45
N THR A 56 21.20 9.17 -1.55
CA THR A 56 21.33 10.58 -1.14
C THR A 56 20.46 11.47 -2.02
N ASN A 57 20.56 11.31 -3.33
CA ASN A 57 19.74 12.08 -4.27
C ASN A 57 18.24 11.77 -4.07
N GLN A 58 17.90 10.52 -3.76
CA GLN A 58 16.53 10.13 -3.48
C GLN A 58 15.97 10.85 -2.25
N VAL A 59 16.76 10.98 -1.18
CA VAL A 59 16.36 11.71 0.03
C VAL A 59 16.23 13.21 -0.25
N ASP A 60 17.11 13.78 -1.07
CA ASP A 60 17.02 15.18 -1.53
C ASP A 60 15.76 15.42 -2.38
N ASP A 61 15.45 14.51 -3.31
CA ASP A 61 14.23 14.52 -4.12
C ASP A 61 12.99 14.49 -3.22
N ILE A 62 12.96 13.61 -2.22
CA ILE A 62 11.86 13.52 -1.25
C ILE A 62 11.73 14.82 -0.44
N SER A 63 12.85 15.40 0.01
CA SER A 63 12.86 16.68 0.73
C SER A 63 12.34 17.82 -0.14
N TYR A 64 12.71 17.86 -1.42
CA TYR A 64 12.20 18.82 -2.39
C TYR A 64 10.69 18.70 -2.58
N ILE A 65 10.17 17.47 -2.76
CA ILE A 65 8.74 17.18 -2.92
C ILE A 65 7.93 17.58 -1.68
N SER A 66 8.50 17.43 -0.48
CA SER A 66 7.81 17.78 0.77
C SER A 66 7.50 19.28 0.90
N ASN A 67 8.29 20.17 0.29
CA ASN A 67 8.14 21.62 0.42
C ASN A 67 6.81 22.15 -0.14
N PRO A 68 6.46 21.90 -1.42
CA PRO A 68 5.19 22.38 -1.96
C PRO A 68 3.97 21.69 -1.31
N ILE A 69 4.11 20.45 -0.86
CA ILE A 69 3.07 19.77 -0.07
C ILE A 69 2.83 20.58 1.20
N VAL A 70 3.84 20.76 2.06
CA VAL A 70 3.67 21.45 3.35
C VAL A 70 3.17 22.90 3.19
N ALA A 71 3.62 23.62 2.15
CA ALA A 71 3.24 25.01 1.92
C ALA A 71 1.77 25.20 1.54
N GLU A 72 1.20 24.27 0.77
CA GLU A 72 -0.11 24.44 0.13
C GLU A 72 -1.20 23.47 0.65
N PHE A 73 -0.83 22.46 1.45
CA PHE A 73 -1.74 21.41 1.93
C PHE A 73 -2.95 21.93 2.73
N GLU A 74 -2.76 22.97 3.54
CA GLU A 74 -3.85 23.58 4.30
C GLU A 74 -4.67 24.59 3.49
N LYS A 75 -4.04 25.21 2.48
CA LYS A 75 -4.65 26.29 1.71
C LYS A 75 -5.58 25.78 0.61
N ILE A 76 -5.25 24.64 0.01
CA ILE A 76 -5.94 24.11 -1.18
C ILE A 76 -6.53 22.73 -0.87
N ASP A 77 -7.84 22.67 -0.63
CA ASP A 77 -8.53 21.40 -0.33
C ASP A 77 -8.43 20.38 -1.48
N LYS A 78 -8.52 20.84 -2.73
CA LYS A 78 -8.34 19.98 -3.91
C LYS A 78 -6.96 19.34 -3.96
N LEU A 79 -5.92 20.06 -3.54
CA LEU A 79 -4.56 19.52 -3.45
C LEU A 79 -4.47 18.47 -2.36
N ARG A 80 -5.05 18.75 -1.19
CA ARG A 80 -5.12 17.81 -0.07
C ARG A 80 -5.74 16.48 -0.50
N GLU A 81 -6.91 16.53 -1.11
CA GLU A 81 -7.62 15.34 -1.60
C GLU A 81 -6.80 14.58 -2.65
N ALA A 82 -6.23 15.30 -3.64
CA ALA A 82 -5.42 14.68 -4.68
C ALA A 82 -4.15 14.02 -4.14
N VAL A 83 -3.46 14.65 -3.19
CA VAL A 83 -2.25 14.11 -2.55
C VAL A 83 -2.59 12.88 -1.72
N LEU A 84 -3.64 12.94 -0.89
CA LEU A 84 -4.09 11.80 -0.07
C LEU A 84 -4.53 10.61 -0.93
N SER A 85 -5.31 10.89 -1.97
CA SER A 85 -5.74 9.89 -2.95
C SER A 85 -4.56 9.27 -3.70
N THR A 86 -3.56 10.09 -4.08
CA THR A 86 -2.33 9.59 -4.72
C THR A 86 -1.51 8.72 -3.78
N PHE A 87 -1.34 9.09 -2.50
CA PHE A 87 -0.64 8.22 -1.54
C PHE A 87 -1.33 6.88 -1.39
N TYR A 88 -2.67 6.88 -1.26
CA TYR A 88 -3.43 5.65 -1.16
C TYR A 88 -3.30 4.77 -2.41
N ALA A 89 -3.38 5.37 -3.61
CA ALA A 89 -3.17 4.65 -4.87
C ALA A 89 -1.75 4.06 -4.96
N VAL A 90 -0.70 4.82 -4.61
CA VAL A 90 0.68 4.33 -4.64
C VAL A 90 0.90 3.20 -3.63
N VAL A 91 0.37 3.32 -2.42
CA VAL A 91 0.49 2.26 -1.39
C VAL A 91 -0.22 0.98 -1.82
N ARG A 92 -1.42 1.09 -2.43
CA ARG A 92 -2.20 -0.06 -2.88
C ARG A 92 -1.54 -0.75 -4.08
N GLU A 93 -1.19 0.01 -5.11
CA GLU A 93 -0.72 -0.51 -6.40
C GLU A 93 0.79 -0.80 -6.42
N GLN A 94 1.59 -0.10 -5.59
CA GLN A 94 3.05 -0.19 -5.57
C GLN A 94 3.57 -0.33 -4.12
N PRO A 95 3.26 -1.44 -3.42
CA PRO A 95 3.64 -1.63 -2.02
C PRO A 95 5.17 -1.64 -1.78
N GLN A 96 5.98 -1.89 -2.81
CA GLN A 96 7.44 -1.78 -2.74
C GLN A 96 7.93 -0.34 -2.48
N LYS A 97 7.12 0.68 -2.76
CA LYS A 97 7.46 2.09 -2.50
C LYS A 97 7.08 2.57 -1.10
N ILE A 98 6.40 1.74 -0.30
CA ILE A 98 5.95 2.10 1.06
C ILE A 98 7.05 2.75 1.92
N PRO A 99 8.28 2.19 2.03
CA PRO A 99 9.33 2.79 2.85
C PRO A 99 9.67 4.23 2.43
N ASN A 100 9.75 4.47 1.11
CA ASN A 100 10.08 5.80 0.58
C ASN A 100 8.97 6.82 0.83
N ILE A 101 7.71 6.40 0.70
CA ILE A 101 6.56 7.26 1.02
C ILE A 101 6.51 7.58 2.51
N CYS A 102 6.87 6.64 3.38
CA CYS A 102 6.96 6.88 4.82
C CYS A 102 8.01 7.96 5.15
N VAL A 103 9.17 7.92 4.48
CA VAL A 103 10.21 8.96 4.64
C VAL A 103 9.68 10.35 4.25
N LEU A 104 8.94 10.45 3.14
CA LEU A 104 8.29 11.71 2.74
C LEU A 104 7.36 12.21 3.85
N ILE A 105 6.56 11.32 4.42
CA ILE A 105 5.61 11.66 5.48
C ILE A 105 6.32 12.07 6.76
N PHE A 106 7.44 11.44 7.13
CA PHE A 106 8.23 11.88 8.29
C PHE A 106 8.80 13.29 8.11
N ILE A 107 9.34 13.59 6.92
CA ILE A 107 9.83 14.94 6.61
C ILE A 107 8.68 15.95 6.61
N CYS A 108 7.53 15.59 6.03
CA CYS A 108 6.32 16.41 6.11
C CYS A 108 5.87 16.61 7.56
N ASN A 109 5.88 15.57 8.40
CA ASN A 109 5.48 15.65 9.82
C ASN A 109 6.38 16.61 10.61
N ALA A 110 7.69 16.56 10.36
CA ALA A 110 8.67 17.44 10.98
C ALA A 110 8.48 18.91 10.61
N LYS A 111 8.03 19.20 9.39
CA LYS A 111 7.76 20.56 8.91
C LYS A 111 6.35 21.05 9.28
N ASN A 112 5.35 20.19 9.12
CA ASN A 112 3.96 20.41 9.48
C ASN A 112 3.27 19.08 9.82
N PHE A 113 3.02 18.87 11.12
CA PHE A 113 2.42 17.63 11.63
C PHE A 113 0.99 17.38 11.12
N LEU A 114 0.28 18.41 10.65
CA LEU A 114 -1.07 18.24 10.14
C LEU A 114 -1.09 17.37 8.90
N VAL A 115 -0.07 17.44 8.03
CA VAL A 115 0.01 16.57 6.85
C VAL A 115 -0.02 15.09 7.26
N ALA A 116 0.79 14.71 8.24
CA ALA A 116 0.84 13.34 8.73
C ALA A 116 -0.46 12.91 9.42
N LYS A 117 -1.07 13.82 10.20
CA LYS A 117 -2.38 13.58 10.82
C LYS A 117 -3.44 13.23 9.77
N TYR A 118 -3.60 14.05 8.74
CA TYR A 118 -4.56 13.83 7.67
C TYR A 118 -4.27 12.54 6.88
N VAL A 119 -2.99 12.20 6.68
CA VAL A 119 -2.62 10.93 6.03
C VAL A 119 -3.07 9.74 6.88
N ILE A 120 -2.77 9.74 8.18
CA ILE A 120 -3.15 8.64 9.08
C ILE A 120 -4.67 8.50 9.17
N GLU A 121 -5.40 9.60 9.34
CA GLU A 121 -6.86 9.63 9.37
C GLU A 121 -7.48 9.14 8.04
N TYR A 122 -6.90 9.55 6.90
CA TYR A 122 -7.37 9.12 5.59
C TYR A 122 -7.18 7.61 5.36
N PHE A 123 -6.00 7.06 5.71
CA PHE A 123 -5.76 5.62 5.59
C PHE A 123 -6.61 4.80 6.57
N HIS A 124 -6.85 5.32 7.77
CA HIS A 124 -7.80 4.72 8.71
C HIS A 124 -9.22 4.72 8.14
N ALA A 125 -9.69 5.85 7.61
CA ALA A 125 -11.01 5.95 6.99
C ALA A 125 -11.16 4.99 5.81
N LYS A 126 -10.13 4.88 4.96
CA LYS A 126 -10.11 3.91 3.85
C LYS A 126 -10.12 2.46 4.34
N ALA A 127 -9.38 2.13 5.39
CA ALA A 127 -9.45 0.78 5.99
C ALA A 127 -10.84 0.49 6.56
N GLN A 128 -11.47 1.46 7.23
CA GLN A 128 -12.82 1.30 7.77
C GLN A 128 -13.86 1.18 6.65
N GLU A 129 -13.77 1.97 5.58
CA GLU A 129 -14.62 1.86 4.38
C GLU A 129 -14.54 0.46 3.76
N GLN A 130 -13.33 -0.11 3.66
CA GLN A 130 -13.13 -1.48 3.21
C GLN A 130 -13.84 -2.50 4.11
N LEU A 131 -13.77 -2.34 5.43
CA LEU A 131 -14.45 -3.22 6.39
C LEU A 131 -15.98 -3.06 6.37
N ASP A 132 -16.48 -1.83 6.24
CA ASP A 132 -17.92 -1.57 6.21
C ASP A 132 -18.55 -2.04 4.89
N SER A 133 -17.79 -2.04 3.79
CA SER A 133 -18.23 -2.66 2.53
C SER A 133 -18.48 -4.16 2.65
N LEU A 134 -17.85 -4.84 3.62
CA LEU A 134 -18.14 -6.25 3.92
C LEU A 134 -19.53 -6.43 4.52
N LYS A 135 -20.01 -5.47 5.31
CA LYS A 135 -21.36 -5.49 5.89
C LYS A 135 -22.42 -5.22 4.83
N ASN A 136 -22.18 -4.24 3.94
CA ASN A 136 -23.18 -3.79 2.97
C ASN A 136 -23.37 -4.74 1.77
N LYS A 137 -22.44 -5.67 1.51
CA LYS A 137 -22.65 -6.74 0.52
C LYS A 137 -23.81 -7.69 0.90
N ASP A 138 -24.28 -7.65 2.15
CA ASP A 138 -25.49 -8.36 2.59
C ASP A 138 -26.77 -7.82 1.93
N GLU A 139 -26.88 -6.52 1.60
CA GLU A 139 -28.14 -5.94 1.09
C GLU A 139 -28.36 -6.22 -0.40
N VAL A 140 -27.30 -6.18 -1.21
CA VAL A 140 -27.42 -6.33 -2.66
C VAL A 140 -27.66 -7.80 -3.07
N MET A 141 -27.20 -8.78 -2.28
CA MET A 141 -27.45 -10.19 -2.56
C MET A 141 -28.80 -10.71 -2.06
N ALA A 142 -29.39 -10.08 -1.03
CA ALA A 142 -30.72 -10.46 -0.52
C ALA A 142 -31.85 -10.10 -1.50
N ASP A 143 -31.69 -9.01 -2.27
CA ASP A 143 -32.67 -8.60 -3.29
C ASP A 143 -32.45 -9.27 -4.65
N ALA A 144 -31.27 -9.84 -4.91
CA ALA A 144 -30.95 -10.49 -6.19
C ALA A 144 -31.60 -11.87 -6.39
N ASP A 145 -32.06 -12.52 -5.32
CA ASP A 145 -32.79 -13.81 -5.41
C ASP A 145 -34.30 -13.62 -5.65
N ALA A 146 -34.76 -12.36 -5.69
CA ALA A 146 -36.14 -11.97 -5.96
C ALA A 146 -36.31 -11.31 -7.35
N GLY A 147 -35.84 -11.99 -8.40
CA GLY A 147 -36.35 -11.76 -9.76
C GLY A 147 -35.36 -11.11 -10.74
N LEU A 148 -35.39 -11.65 -11.95
CA LEU A 148 -34.65 -11.17 -13.11
C LEU A 148 -34.94 -9.69 -13.42
N SER A 149 -34.00 -8.80 -13.13
CA SER A 149 -33.68 -7.62 -13.98
C SER A 149 -32.56 -6.80 -13.36
N GLY A 150 -31.59 -6.38 -14.18
CA GLY A 150 -30.66 -5.31 -13.81
C GLY A 150 -29.18 -5.69 -13.89
N LYS A 151 -28.72 -6.02 -15.10
CA LYS A 151 -27.35 -5.65 -15.47
C LYS A 151 -27.31 -4.11 -15.49
N GLU A 152 -26.87 -3.50 -14.41
CA GLU A 152 -26.44 -2.11 -14.41
C GLU A 152 -25.00 -2.09 -13.90
N ASP A 153 -24.07 -2.17 -14.86
CA ASP A 153 -22.84 -1.37 -14.98
C ASP A 153 -22.28 -0.73 -13.69
N LEU A 154 -22.00 -1.54 -12.67
CA LEU A 154 -20.82 -1.27 -11.83
C LEU A 154 -19.67 -1.87 -12.62
N GLU A 155 -18.85 -1.02 -13.24
CA GLU A 155 -17.56 -1.43 -13.79
C GLU A 155 -16.90 -2.35 -12.75
N ASP A 156 -16.80 -3.64 -13.07
CA ASP A 156 -15.98 -4.61 -12.37
C ASP A 156 -14.54 -4.13 -12.51
N VAL A 157 -14.16 -3.12 -11.72
CA VAL A 157 -12.77 -2.87 -11.41
C VAL A 157 -12.34 -4.18 -10.78
N GLU A 158 -11.54 -4.95 -11.50
CA GLU A 158 -10.95 -6.23 -11.06
C GLU A 158 -10.11 -5.96 -9.81
N THR A 159 -10.77 -5.83 -8.67
CA THR A 159 -10.15 -5.56 -7.39
C THR A 159 -9.67 -6.89 -6.83
N ALA A 160 -8.42 -6.90 -6.36
CA ALA A 160 -7.76 -8.11 -5.84
C ALA A 160 -8.39 -8.66 -4.54
N GLY A 161 -9.43 -7.99 -4.03
CA GLY A 161 -10.16 -8.33 -2.82
C GLY A 161 -9.89 -7.33 -1.68
N ILE A 162 -10.90 -7.14 -0.84
CA ILE A 162 -10.91 -6.16 0.27
C ILE A 162 -9.70 -6.38 1.21
N PHE A 163 -9.40 -7.63 1.52
CA PHE A 163 -8.31 -7.99 2.41
C PHE A 163 -6.92 -7.80 1.78
N ASN A 164 -6.79 -7.87 0.46
CA ASN A 164 -5.54 -7.53 -0.23
C ASN A 164 -5.25 -6.02 -0.13
N ASP A 165 -6.29 -5.18 -0.23
CA ASP A 165 -6.15 -3.74 -0.05
C ASP A 165 -5.82 -3.39 1.40
N LEU A 166 -6.51 -4.03 2.37
CA LEU A 166 -6.19 -3.90 3.79
C LEU A 166 -4.75 -4.31 4.11
N LYS A 167 -4.22 -5.37 3.49
CA LYS A 167 -2.81 -5.78 3.64
C LYS A 167 -1.85 -4.63 3.29
N SER A 168 -2.07 -3.93 2.18
CA SER A 168 -1.22 -2.80 1.79
C SER A 168 -1.34 -1.63 2.77
N ILE A 169 -2.54 -1.35 3.27
CA ILE A 169 -2.76 -0.34 4.32
C ILE A 169 -2.04 -0.70 5.61
N PHE A 170 -2.12 -1.96 6.06
CA PHE A 170 -1.44 -2.42 7.29
C PHE A 170 0.07 -2.30 7.19
N LYS A 171 0.67 -2.67 6.06
CA LYS A 171 2.11 -2.49 5.82
C LYS A 171 2.51 -1.02 5.93
N PHE A 172 1.72 -0.13 5.35
CA PHE A 172 1.97 1.29 5.36
C PHE A 172 1.83 1.90 6.76
N LEU A 173 0.74 1.59 7.48
CA LEU A 173 0.56 2.03 8.86
C LEU A 173 1.66 1.48 9.78
N ALA A 174 2.08 0.22 9.58
CA ALA A 174 3.19 -0.39 10.32
C ALA A 174 4.51 0.36 10.09
N ALA A 175 4.81 0.73 8.85
CA ALA A 175 6.00 1.52 8.52
C ALA A 175 5.94 2.96 9.08
N LEU A 176 4.74 3.50 9.32
CA LEU A 176 4.48 4.78 9.98
C LEU A 176 4.39 4.70 11.51
N SER A 177 4.57 3.52 12.12
CA SER A 177 4.53 3.33 13.58
C SER A 177 5.29 4.40 14.40
N PRO A 178 6.47 4.92 14.00
CA PRO A 178 7.21 5.91 14.79
C PRO A 178 6.45 7.20 15.10
N ILE A 179 5.50 7.58 14.23
CA ILE A 179 4.67 8.79 14.38
C ILE A 179 3.25 8.47 14.84
N ILE A 180 2.96 7.22 15.23
CA ILE A 180 1.64 6.79 15.73
C ILE A 180 1.76 6.48 17.23
N GLU A 181 0.80 6.98 18.01
CA GLU A 181 0.81 6.83 19.46
C GLU A 181 0.33 5.45 19.93
N ASN A 182 0.68 5.12 21.19
CA ASN A 182 0.09 4.02 21.97
C ASN A 182 0.19 2.62 21.35
N GLN A 183 1.15 2.41 20.44
CA GLN A 183 1.27 1.16 19.67
C GLN A 183 -0.05 0.78 18.98
N SER A 184 -0.83 1.78 18.56
CA SER A 184 -2.18 1.60 18.02
C SER A 184 -2.18 0.69 16.79
N VAL A 185 -1.14 0.75 15.95
CA VAL A 185 -0.99 -0.14 14.80
C VAL A 185 -0.85 -1.59 15.24
N ALA A 186 0.00 -1.87 16.23
CA ALA A 186 0.15 -3.23 16.74
C ALA A 186 -1.14 -3.74 17.40
N ASN A 187 -1.89 -2.87 18.07
CA ASN A 187 -3.19 -3.22 18.63
C ASN A 187 -4.20 -3.61 17.54
N ILE A 188 -4.22 -2.90 16.42
CA ILE A 188 -5.01 -3.28 15.24
C ILE A 188 -4.56 -4.65 14.73
N LEU A 189 -3.25 -4.88 14.55
CA LEU A 189 -2.74 -6.19 14.10
C LEU A 189 -3.12 -7.33 15.07
N LYS A 190 -3.05 -7.09 16.39
CA LYS A 190 -3.52 -8.03 17.43
C LYS A 190 -5.01 -8.32 17.29
N GLN A 191 -5.81 -7.29 17.04
CA GLN A 191 -7.27 -7.43 16.86
C GLN A 191 -7.58 -8.35 15.68
N PHE A 192 -7.00 -8.10 14.51
CA PHE A 192 -7.20 -8.94 13.32
C PHE A 192 -6.70 -10.37 13.51
N LEU A 193 -5.57 -10.54 14.19
CA LEU A 193 -5.01 -11.87 14.45
C LEU A 193 -5.87 -12.68 15.44
N ASN A 194 -6.43 -12.03 16.47
CA ASN A 194 -7.44 -12.66 17.33
C ASN A 194 -8.69 -13.03 16.55
N THR A 195 -9.20 -12.14 15.68
CA THR A 195 -10.34 -12.45 14.81
C THR A 195 -10.04 -13.66 13.92
N ALA A 196 -8.84 -13.76 13.36
CA ALA A 196 -8.43 -14.93 12.56
C ALA A 196 -8.42 -16.22 13.38
N ILE A 197 -7.87 -16.19 14.60
CA ILE A 197 -7.84 -17.35 15.51
C ILE A 197 -9.26 -17.76 15.90
N GLU A 198 -10.14 -16.81 16.23
CA GLU A 198 -11.54 -17.07 16.56
C GLU A 198 -12.31 -17.65 15.38
N LEU A 199 -12.12 -17.10 14.17
CA LEU A 199 -12.72 -17.60 12.94
C LEU A 199 -12.31 -19.05 12.65
N GLN A 200 -11.02 -19.36 12.81
CA GLN A 200 -10.50 -20.71 12.56
C GLN A 200 -10.91 -21.71 13.65
N ASN A 201 -11.12 -21.25 14.88
CA ASN A 201 -11.61 -22.10 15.98
C ASN A 201 -13.14 -22.24 15.98
N SER A 202 -13.86 -21.41 15.23
CA SER A 202 -15.33 -21.44 15.16
C SER A 202 -15.87 -22.67 14.42
N SER A 203 -15.08 -23.28 13.54
CA SER A 203 -15.40 -24.54 12.87
C SER A 203 -14.20 -25.49 12.90
N SER A 204 -14.45 -26.79 12.80
CA SER A 204 -13.39 -27.79 12.65
C SER A 204 -12.84 -27.88 11.23
N GLU A 205 -13.42 -27.13 10.29
CA GLU A 205 -13.05 -27.14 8.88
C GLU A 205 -12.08 -25.98 8.57
N ARG A 206 -11.40 -26.09 7.43
CA ARG A 206 -10.51 -25.03 6.96
C ARG A 206 -11.32 -23.78 6.64
N ASN A 207 -10.90 -22.63 7.18
CA ASN A 207 -11.48 -21.33 6.86
C ASN A 207 -10.49 -20.49 6.03
N GLY A 208 -10.77 -20.33 4.74
CA GLY A 208 -9.91 -19.57 3.82
C GLY A 208 -9.75 -18.09 4.19
N LEU A 209 -10.79 -17.48 4.78
CA LEU A 209 -10.74 -16.10 5.26
C LEU A 209 -9.87 -15.95 6.50
N ALA A 210 -9.94 -16.91 7.43
CA ALA A 210 -9.09 -16.91 8.61
C ALA A 210 -7.60 -16.99 8.22
N GLU A 211 -7.26 -17.85 7.25
CA GLU A 211 -5.93 -17.95 6.67
C GLU A 211 -5.49 -16.65 5.96
N GLU A 212 -6.39 -16.00 5.23
CA GLU A 212 -6.12 -14.73 4.55
C GLU A 212 -5.78 -13.60 5.54
N ILE A 213 -6.60 -13.45 6.59
CA ILE A 213 -6.37 -12.44 7.64
C ILE A 213 -5.05 -12.73 8.36
N PHE A 214 -4.82 -14.00 8.72
CA PHE A 214 -3.58 -14.44 9.36
C PHE A 214 -2.35 -14.09 8.52
N TYR A 215 -2.36 -14.44 7.23
CA TYR A 215 -1.28 -14.13 6.31
C TYR A 215 -1.05 -12.62 6.16
N ASN A 216 -2.12 -11.84 6.01
CA ASN A 216 -2.04 -10.39 5.80
C ASN A 216 -1.43 -9.66 7.01
N VAL A 217 -1.79 -10.06 8.22
CA VAL A 217 -1.19 -9.52 9.46
C VAL A 217 0.30 -9.89 9.54
N LEU A 218 0.65 -11.15 9.31
CA LEU A 218 2.04 -11.60 9.40
C LEU A 218 2.96 -10.94 8.38
N VAL A 219 2.47 -10.71 7.16
CA VAL A 219 3.24 -10.02 6.13
C VAL A 219 3.38 -8.51 6.41
N ALA A 220 2.51 -7.92 7.23
CA ALA A 220 2.66 -6.54 7.69
C ALA A 220 3.64 -6.42 8.87
N LEU A 221 3.88 -7.50 9.63
CA LEU A 221 4.74 -7.49 10.83
C LEU A 221 6.16 -6.94 10.57
N PRO A 222 6.90 -7.36 9.52
CA PRO A 222 8.24 -6.82 9.27
C PRO A 222 8.26 -5.30 9.06
N TYR A 223 7.17 -4.72 8.55
CA TYR A 223 7.11 -3.28 8.27
C TYR A 223 7.14 -2.41 9.54
N LEU A 224 6.84 -2.97 10.72
CA LEU A 224 7.07 -2.26 12.00
C LEU A 224 8.55 -1.86 12.17
N PHE A 225 9.45 -2.67 11.62
CA PHE A 225 10.89 -2.46 11.66
C PHE A 225 11.43 -1.66 10.46
N ALA A 226 10.56 -1.14 9.59
CA ALA A 226 11.02 -0.37 8.44
C ALA A 226 11.79 0.90 8.84
N ASN A 227 11.40 1.52 9.97
CA ASN A 227 11.97 2.79 10.44
C ASN A 227 12.28 2.83 11.94
N ASP A 228 11.91 1.78 12.69
CA ASP A 228 12.14 1.72 14.14
C ASP A 228 12.54 0.32 14.63
N TYR A 229 13.66 0.27 15.35
CA TYR A 229 14.19 -0.91 16.03
C TYR A 229 14.26 -0.69 17.55
N SER A 230 13.40 0.19 18.08
CA SER A 230 13.33 0.43 19.51
C SER A 230 12.99 -0.87 20.28
N PRO A 231 13.46 -1.02 21.52
CA PRO A 231 13.13 -2.18 22.36
C PRO A 231 11.62 -2.42 22.48
N GLN A 232 10.82 -1.35 22.49
CA GLN A 232 9.36 -1.39 22.57
C GLN A 232 8.75 -2.02 21.30
N THR A 233 9.28 -1.67 20.13
CA THR A 233 8.83 -2.25 18.85
C THR A 233 9.20 -3.73 18.76
N ILE A 234 10.40 -4.10 19.23
CA ILE A 234 10.84 -5.51 19.32
C ILE A 234 9.92 -6.32 20.23
N GLU A 235 9.63 -5.83 21.44
CA GLU A 235 8.72 -6.49 22.40
C GLU A 235 7.33 -6.68 21.78
N THR A 236 6.78 -5.62 21.18
CA THR A 236 5.47 -5.64 20.54
C THR A 236 5.39 -6.64 19.38
N ALA A 237 6.44 -6.72 18.56
CA ALA A 237 6.51 -7.69 17.46
C ALA A 237 6.63 -9.13 17.97
N ASN A 238 7.36 -9.35 19.06
CA ASN A 238 7.47 -10.65 19.71
C ASN A 238 6.12 -11.12 20.25
N GLU A 239 5.35 -10.24 20.91
CA GLU A 239 3.99 -10.54 21.37
C GLU A 239 3.05 -10.91 20.22
N LEU A 240 3.12 -10.20 19.09
CA LEU A 240 2.35 -10.51 17.89
C LEU A 240 2.69 -11.89 17.32
N LEU A 241 3.98 -12.25 17.29
CA LEU A 241 4.43 -13.55 16.81
C LEU A 241 4.02 -14.68 17.75
N GLU A 242 4.07 -14.47 19.07
CA GLU A 242 3.57 -15.42 20.07
C GLU A 242 2.05 -15.62 19.97
N LEU A 243 1.30 -14.55 19.65
CA LEU A 243 -0.13 -14.67 19.35
C LEU A 243 -0.36 -15.50 18.09
N ALA A 244 0.45 -15.28 17.05
CA ALA A 244 0.32 -15.97 15.76
C ALA A 244 0.57 -17.48 15.88
N GLN A 245 1.42 -17.92 16.81
CA GLN A 245 1.64 -19.35 17.07
C GLN A 245 0.39 -20.08 17.58
N LYS A 246 -0.61 -19.36 18.09
CA LYS A 246 -1.89 -19.95 18.54
C LYS A 246 -2.85 -20.25 17.38
N PHE A 247 -2.55 -19.78 16.17
CA PHE A 247 -3.37 -20.04 14.99
C PHE A 247 -3.21 -21.49 14.55
N ASN A 248 -4.31 -22.25 14.57
CA ASN A 248 -4.32 -23.64 14.14
C ASN A 248 -4.52 -23.74 12.63
N ILE A 249 -3.50 -24.20 11.90
CA ILE A 249 -3.62 -24.40 10.46
C ILE A 249 -4.27 -25.76 10.20
N VAL A 250 -5.52 -25.75 9.74
CA VAL A 250 -6.29 -26.96 9.41
C VAL A 250 -6.12 -27.30 7.94
N GLU A 251 -5.42 -28.40 7.65
CA GLU A 251 -5.33 -28.93 6.29
C GLU A 251 -6.48 -29.92 6.04
N SER A 252 -7.48 -29.50 5.27
CA SER A 252 -8.63 -30.34 4.92
C SER A 252 -8.32 -31.44 3.89
N ASP A 253 -7.25 -31.30 3.10
CA ASP A 253 -6.82 -32.34 2.15
C ASP A 253 -5.33 -32.18 1.77
N SER A 254 -4.44 -32.85 2.51
CA SER A 254 -2.98 -32.77 2.31
C SER A 254 -2.52 -33.28 0.93
N ALA A 255 -3.34 -34.09 0.25
CA ALA A 255 -3.01 -34.69 -1.05
C ALA A 255 -3.62 -33.95 -2.26
N ARG A 256 -4.73 -33.23 -2.08
CA ARG A 256 -5.54 -32.72 -3.21
C ARG A 256 -5.39 -31.22 -3.46
N THR A 257 -5.25 -30.39 -2.42
CA THR A 257 -5.19 -28.92 -2.59
C THR A 257 -3.86 -28.46 -3.18
N VAL A 258 -2.75 -29.15 -2.87
CA VAL A 258 -1.41 -28.76 -3.34
C VAL A 258 -1.24 -29.19 -4.81
N SER A 259 -1.82 -30.32 -5.22
CA SER A 259 -1.66 -30.92 -6.55
C SER A 259 -2.12 -30.07 -7.75
N VAL A 260 -3.08 -29.14 -7.58
CA VAL A 260 -3.52 -28.24 -8.68
C VAL A 260 -2.65 -26.98 -8.76
N LEU A 261 -2.12 -26.54 -7.63
CA LEU A 261 -1.33 -25.31 -7.49
C LEU A 261 0.16 -25.57 -7.62
N GLU A 262 0.56 -26.83 -7.62
CA GLU A 262 1.92 -27.27 -7.81
C GLU A 262 2.40 -26.89 -9.23
N PRO A 263 3.44 -26.05 -9.36
CA PRO A 263 4.03 -25.79 -10.66
C PRO A 263 4.69 -27.05 -11.27
N PHE A 264 4.94 -28.07 -10.45
CA PHE A 264 5.54 -29.34 -10.84
C PHE A 264 4.71 -30.50 -10.30
N ASP A 265 4.21 -31.34 -11.20
CA ASP A 265 3.44 -32.51 -10.80
C ASP A 265 4.35 -33.56 -10.15
N SER A 266 4.26 -33.63 -8.82
CA SER A 266 4.97 -34.61 -8.00
C SER A 266 4.53 -36.06 -8.27
N LYS A 267 3.43 -36.28 -9.00
CA LYS A 267 2.93 -37.63 -9.35
C LYS A 267 3.58 -38.23 -10.58
N ASN A 268 4.34 -37.46 -11.34
CA ASN A 268 5.06 -37.98 -12.51
C ASN A 268 6.34 -38.68 -12.02
N SER A 269 6.53 -39.95 -12.39
CA SER A 269 7.59 -40.85 -11.88
C SER A 269 9.03 -40.36 -12.12
N ASN A 270 9.20 -39.29 -12.90
CA ASN A 270 10.49 -38.64 -13.14
C ASN A 270 10.93 -37.69 -12.01
N PHE A 271 10.02 -37.29 -11.09
CA PHE A 271 10.25 -36.21 -10.13
C PHE A 271 9.92 -36.54 -8.67
N THR A 272 9.42 -37.74 -8.36
CA THR A 272 8.90 -38.12 -7.02
C THR A 272 9.91 -38.01 -5.88
N ASP A 273 11.20 -38.29 -6.12
CA ASP A 273 12.22 -38.33 -5.05
C ASP A 273 13.38 -37.32 -5.21
N ASN A 274 13.43 -36.56 -6.31
CA ASN A 274 14.60 -35.74 -6.68
C ASN A 274 14.33 -34.24 -6.87
N MET A 275 13.18 -33.72 -6.43
CA MET A 275 12.96 -32.26 -6.52
C MET A 275 13.76 -31.51 -5.43
N PRO A 276 14.58 -30.50 -5.80
CA PRO A 276 15.37 -29.73 -4.83
C PRO A 276 14.51 -28.88 -3.90
N TYR A 277 13.26 -28.58 -4.29
CA TYR A 277 12.31 -27.80 -3.51
C TYR A 277 10.94 -28.49 -3.49
N LYS A 278 10.29 -28.46 -2.33
CA LYS A 278 8.92 -28.96 -2.17
C LYS A 278 7.95 -27.78 -2.20
N PRO A 279 6.97 -27.74 -3.11
CA PRO A 279 5.92 -26.75 -3.10
C PRO A 279 5.17 -26.79 -1.75
N GLN A 280 5.00 -25.63 -1.13
CA GLN A 280 4.28 -25.48 0.14
C GLN A 280 3.30 -24.32 0.04
N LYS A 281 2.17 -24.42 0.75
CA LYS A 281 1.20 -23.34 0.86
C LYS A 281 1.83 -22.14 1.55
N ILE A 282 1.48 -20.93 1.11
CA ILE A 282 2.07 -19.70 1.62
C ILE A 282 1.81 -19.48 3.13
N VAL A 283 0.66 -19.95 3.62
CA VAL A 283 0.26 -19.89 5.04
C VAL A 283 1.19 -20.73 5.91
N ASN A 284 1.70 -21.84 5.39
CA ASN A 284 2.65 -22.71 6.10
C ASN A 284 4.07 -22.13 6.10
N LEU A 285 4.38 -21.22 5.19
CA LEU A 285 5.72 -20.64 5.02
C LEU A 285 5.93 -19.38 5.84
N ILE A 286 4.90 -18.55 6.03
CA ILE A 286 5.05 -17.21 6.59
C ILE A 286 5.46 -17.22 8.06
N LEU A 287 4.84 -18.06 8.89
CA LEU A 287 5.15 -18.11 10.33
C LEU A 287 6.57 -18.65 10.58
N PRO A 288 7.02 -19.79 9.99
CA PRO A 288 8.40 -20.22 10.11
C PRO A 288 9.42 -19.21 9.59
N ALA A 289 9.12 -18.50 8.50
CA ALA A 289 9.99 -17.45 7.98
C ALA A 289 10.18 -16.30 8.98
N LEU A 290 9.10 -15.85 9.64
CA LEU A 290 9.19 -14.82 10.68
C LEU A 290 9.92 -15.31 11.93
N VAL A 291 9.72 -16.55 12.35
CA VAL A 291 10.47 -17.15 13.46
C VAL A 291 11.97 -17.23 13.15
N SER A 292 12.34 -17.55 11.90
CA SER A 292 13.72 -17.49 11.44
C SER A 292 14.29 -16.07 11.53
N LEU A 293 13.51 -15.07 11.11
CA LEU A 293 13.91 -13.66 11.14
C LEU A 293 14.04 -13.10 12.57
N GLN A 294 13.19 -13.55 13.49
CA GLN A 294 13.22 -13.17 14.90
C GLN A 294 14.55 -13.54 15.59
N THR A 295 15.21 -14.59 15.10
CA THR A 295 16.37 -15.27 15.68
C THR A 295 16.09 -15.85 17.08
N PRO A 296 16.93 -16.78 17.60
CA PRO A 296 16.74 -17.31 18.97
C PRO A 296 16.80 -16.26 20.07
N GLU A 297 17.47 -15.12 19.80
CA GLU A 297 17.64 -14.02 20.74
C GLU A 297 16.44 -13.06 20.75
N LYS A 298 15.45 -13.26 19.87
CA LYS A 298 14.24 -12.43 19.73
C LYS A 298 14.52 -10.94 19.46
N ASN A 299 15.64 -10.64 18.79
CA ASN A 299 16.13 -9.29 18.53
C ASN A 299 15.90 -8.82 17.08
N TRP A 300 15.43 -9.69 16.19
CA TRP A 300 15.17 -9.36 14.78
C TRP A 300 16.39 -8.81 14.03
N ALA A 301 17.61 -9.04 14.52
CA ALA A 301 18.84 -8.50 13.93
C ALA A 301 19.03 -8.94 12.47
N SER A 302 18.55 -10.13 12.09
CA SER A 302 18.62 -10.63 10.71
C SER A 302 17.74 -9.83 9.72
N LEU A 303 16.75 -9.10 10.23
CA LEU A 303 15.88 -8.23 9.43
C LEU A 303 16.56 -6.89 9.10
N GLU A 304 17.49 -6.46 9.95
CA GLU A 304 18.22 -5.23 9.78
C GLU A 304 19.04 -5.27 8.48
N SER A 305 18.74 -4.34 7.57
CA SER A 305 19.38 -4.23 6.25
C SER A 305 19.13 -5.37 5.25
N SER A 306 18.27 -6.36 5.56
CA SER A 306 17.94 -7.44 4.62
C SER A 306 16.69 -7.15 3.78
N VAL A 307 15.64 -6.60 4.42
CA VAL A 307 14.34 -6.38 3.77
C VAL A 307 14.11 -4.91 3.43
N PHE A 308 14.55 -3.98 4.29
CA PHE A 308 14.31 -2.56 4.13
C PHE A 308 15.61 -1.79 4.00
N ILE A 309 15.60 -0.79 3.12
CA ILE A 309 16.67 0.18 3.01
C ILE A 309 16.63 1.09 4.24
N ASN A 310 17.77 1.25 4.92
CA ASN A 310 17.86 2.15 6.06
C ASN A 310 18.05 3.59 5.59
N PHE A 311 17.02 4.42 5.74
CA PHE A 311 17.08 5.85 5.41
C PHE A 311 17.47 6.73 6.60
N ARG A 312 17.52 6.18 7.83
CA ARG A 312 17.65 6.95 9.07
C ARG A 312 18.85 7.90 9.07
N GLU A 313 20.02 7.42 8.65
CA GLU A 313 21.25 8.23 8.64
C GLU A 313 21.15 9.47 7.74
N LEU A 314 20.41 9.37 6.64
CA LEU A 314 20.25 10.46 5.67
C LEU A 314 19.06 11.37 6.03
N THR A 315 18.03 10.83 6.68
CA THR A 315 16.80 11.57 6.99
C THR A 315 16.86 12.30 8.31
N GLU A 316 17.58 11.77 9.32
CA GLU A 316 17.70 12.36 10.65
C GLU A 316 18.22 13.81 10.64
N PRO A 317 19.27 14.18 9.85
CA PRO A 317 19.72 15.56 9.76
C PRO A 317 18.67 16.51 9.18
N ILE A 318 17.89 16.02 8.20
CA ILE A 318 16.83 16.80 7.54
C ILE A 318 15.67 17.02 8.50
N ILE A 319 15.24 15.97 9.21
CA ILE A 319 14.18 16.03 10.20
C ILE A 319 14.59 16.95 11.35
N SER A 320 15.81 16.80 11.87
CA SER A 320 16.35 17.65 12.94
C SER A 320 16.39 19.12 12.53
N SER A 321 16.87 19.41 11.31
CA SER A 321 16.87 20.78 10.76
C SER A 321 15.45 21.32 10.57
N ALA A 322 14.53 20.50 10.08
CA ALA A 322 13.13 20.89 9.93
C ALA A 322 12.49 21.22 11.28
N LEU A 323 12.70 20.42 12.32
CA LEU A 323 12.19 20.64 13.67
C LEU A 323 12.78 21.90 14.32
N GLN A 324 14.08 22.17 14.13
CA GLN A 324 14.72 23.39 14.63
C GLN A 324 14.15 24.67 14.00
N ASN A 325 13.78 24.59 12.71
CA ASN A 325 13.20 25.71 11.97
C ASN A 325 11.67 25.77 12.10
N ASN A 326 11.05 24.78 12.73
CA ASN A 326 9.61 24.72 12.89
C ASN A 326 9.16 25.68 13.99
N THR A 327 8.16 26.50 13.70
CA THR A 327 7.58 27.45 14.65
C THR A 327 6.55 26.82 15.58
N ILE A 328 6.07 25.60 15.26
CA ILE A 328 4.94 24.97 15.92
C ILE A 328 5.35 23.88 16.92
N SER A 329 6.31 23.02 16.57
CA SER A 329 6.81 21.96 17.46
C SER A 329 8.30 21.72 17.25
N SER A 330 9.06 21.62 18.35
CA SER A 330 10.47 21.24 18.36
C SER A 330 10.69 19.73 18.39
N GLU A 331 9.63 18.94 18.64
CA GLU A 331 9.68 17.48 18.69
C GLU A 331 8.76 16.86 17.63
N VAL A 332 9.08 15.62 17.25
CA VAL A 332 8.24 14.85 16.32
C VAL A 332 6.89 14.57 16.97
N VAL A 333 5.84 15.19 16.43
CA VAL A 333 4.48 14.98 16.90
C VAL A 333 4.03 13.57 16.51
N LYS A 334 3.53 12.83 17.49
CA LYS A 334 2.86 11.55 17.28
C LYS A 334 1.35 11.76 17.19
N HIS A 335 0.69 10.88 16.46
CA HIS A 335 -0.73 10.99 16.14
C HIS A 335 -1.51 9.81 16.67
N ALA A 336 -2.71 10.07 17.19
CA ALA A 336 -3.62 9.03 17.60
C ALA A 336 -4.19 8.31 16.37
N LEU A 337 -4.26 6.97 16.45
CA LEU A 337 -4.93 6.12 15.46
C LEU A 337 -6.05 5.37 16.20
N PRO A 338 -7.33 5.62 15.86
CA PRO A 338 -8.44 4.90 16.47
C PRO A 338 -8.41 3.39 16.17
N GLN A 339 -9.15 2.61 16.96
CA GLN A 339 -9.37 1.19 16.66
C GLN A 339 -10.29 1.02 15.47
N LEU A 340 -10.06 -0.03 14.68
CA LEU A 340 -10.92 -0.41 13.57
C LEU A 340 -12.11 -1.22 14.07
N ALA A 341 -13.29 -0.92 13.54
CA ALA A 341 -14.51 -1.68 13.82
C ALA A 341 -14.59 -2.88 12.87
N ILE A 342 -14.02 -4.00 13.30
CA ILE A 342 -14.05 -5.26 12.55
C ILE A 342 -15.49 -5.81 12.52
N PRO A 343 -16.01 -6.26 11.36
CA PRO A 343 -17.32 -6.92 11.27
C PRO A 343 -17.41 -8.16 12.17
N GLY A 344 -18.63 -8.54 12.55
CA GLY A 344 -18.84 -9.71 13.39
C GLY A 344 -18.42 -11.00 12.69
N ILE A 345 -18.14 -12.06 13.45
CA ILE A 345 -17.77 -13.39 12.92
C ILE A 345 -18.81 -13.89 11.91
N GLU A 346 -20.09 -13.63 12.15
CA GLU A 346 -21.19 -14.04 11.27
C GLU A 346 -21.19 -13.30 9.93
N ASP A 347 -20.80 -12.02 9.91
CA ASP A 347 -20.66 -11.24 8.67
C ASP A 347 -19.43 -11.72 7.88
N LEU A 348 -18.33 -11.99 8.60
CA LEU A 348 -17.08 -12.47 8.01
C LEU A 348 -17.25 -13.86 7.37
N LYS A 349 -18.00 -14.78 7.98
CA LYS A 349 -18.27 -16.11 7.40
C LYS A 349 -18.98 -16.08 6.05
N LYS A 350 -19.75 -15.02 5.77
CA LYS A 350 -20.47 -14.87 4.50
C LYS A 350 -19.58 -14.38 3.36
N TYR A 351 -18.46 -13.72 3.69
CA TYR A 351 -17.53 -13.21 2.70
C TYR A 351 -16.78 -14.36 2.03
N ARG A 352 -16.99 -14.53 0.73
CA ARG A 352 -16.17 -15.43 -0.09
C ARG A 352 -14.90 -14.73 -0.52
N THR A 353 -13.77 -15.30 -0.15
CA THR A 353 -12.46 -14.74 -0.46
C THR A 353 -12.15 -14.87 -1.94
N GLY A 354 -11.60 -13.81 -2.56
CA GLY A 354 -11.22 -13.85 -3.97
C GLY A 354 -10.01 -14.73 -4.24
N TRP A 355 -9.09 -14.87 -3.29
CA TRP A 355 -7.80 -15.56 -3.47
C TRP A 355 -7.75 -16.97 -2.88
N PHE A 356 -8.31 -17.19 -1.69
CA PHE A 356 -8.22 -18.47 -0.99
C PHE A 356 -9.37 -19.44 -1.31
N ASP A 357 -10.55 -18.96 -1.72
CA ASP A 357 -11.69 -19.80 -2.12
C ASP A 357 -11.72 -20.11 -3.64
N ARG A 358 -11.12 -19.27 -4.49
CA ARG A 358 -11.03 -19.55 -5.95
C ARG A 358 -10.15 -20.75 -6.30
N GLN A 359 -9.50 -21.37 -5.32
CA GLN A 359 -8.81 -22.64 -5.49
C GLN A 359 -9.76 -23.85 -5.53
N LEU A 360 -11.09 -23.65 -5.47
CA LEU A 360 -12.10 -24.72 -5.39
C LEU A 360 -13.13 -24.76 -6.53
N VAL A 361 -12.94 -24.03 -7.63
CA VAL A 361 -13.87 -24.14 -8.78
C VAL A 361 -13.11 -24.23 -10.11
N VAL A 362 -12.65 -25.45 -10.44
CA VAL A 362 -12.77 -26.08 -11.77
C VAL A 362 -12.86 -27.59 -11.58
#